data_AF-A0A2M8PK78-F1
#
_entry.id   AF-A0A2M8PK78-F1
#
_cell.length_a   1.000
_cell.length_b   1.000
_cell.length_c   1.000
_cell.angle_alpha   90.00
_cell.angle_beta   90.00
_cell.angle_gamma   90.00
#
_symmetry.space_group_name_H-M   'P 1'
#
loop_
_entity.id
_entity.type
_entity.pdbx_description
1 polymer ?
#
loop_
_entity_poly.entity_id
_entity_poly.type
_entity_poly.pdbx_seq_one_letter_code
_entity_poly.pdbx_strand_id
1 'polypeptide(L)'
;MSDENFYKQVMDEIKNKEIDDALRAKAIALSEGDKKKMRNLYIALRVEKLKEEAKREVLNKVADEVIEKGAATLGYGLAIVWIGGVVVCYGFAAYLIIGWGIRLIDRFPDPKEVFNFLFAAGIAYLSIM
;
A
#
# COMPACT_ATOMS: atom_id res chain seq x y z
N MET A 1 -24.96 -13.68 -3.37
CA MET A 1 -26.39 -13.34 -3.42
C MET A 1 -27.01 -14.04 -4.62
N SER A 2 -28.24 -14.55 -4.49
CA SER A 2 -29.00 -15.09 -5.63
C SER A 2 -29.74 -13.99 -6.38
N ASP A 3 -30.02 -14.22 -7.66
CA ASP A 3 -30.77 -13.30 -8.51
C ASP A 3 -32.14 -12.93 -7.92
N GLU A 4 -32.82 -13.90 -7.30
CA GLU A 4 -34.12 -13.71 -6.64
C GLU A 4 -34.09 -12.62 -5.56
N ASN A 5 -32.99 -12.49 -4.82
CA ASN A 5 -32.86 -11.47 -3.78
C ASN A 5 -32.82 -10.07 -4.37
N PHE A 6 -32.17 -9.88 -5.52
CA PHE A 6 -32.14 -8.60 -6.21
C PHE A 6 -33.54 -8.24 -6.75
N TYR A 7 -34.25 -9.18 -7.35
CA TYR A 7 -35.62 -8.94 -7.80
C TYR A 7 -36.55 -8.59 -6.62
N LYS A 8 -36.44 -9.29 -5.49
CA LYS A 8 -37.21 -9.00 -4.28
C LYS A 8 -36.91 -7.60 -3.76
N GLN A 9 -35.63 -7.22 -3.69
CA GLN A 9 -35.22 -5.88 -3.28
C GLN A 9 -35.83 -4.80 -4.17
N VAL A 10 -35.77 -4.96 -5.50
CA VAL A 10 -36.39 -4.00 -6.44
C VAL A 10 -37.90 -3.91 -6.27
N MET A 11 -38.57 -5.02 -5.98
CA MET A 11 -40.01 -5.02 -5.71
C MET A 11 -40.35 -4.26 -4.43
N ASP A 12 -39.53 -4.38 -3.40
CA ASP A 12 -39.67 -3.63 -2.15
C ASP A 12 -39.41 -2.13 -2.37
N GLU A 13 -38.39 -1.75 -3.14
CA GLU A 13 -38.10 -0.35 -3.55
C GLU A 13 -39.31 0.28 -4.28
N ILE A 14 -39.90 -0.46 -5.23
CA ILE A 14 -41.11 -0.02 -5.96
C ILE A 14 -42.29 0.16 -5.00
N LYS A 15 -42.48 -0.75 -4.05
CA LYS A 15 -43.57 -0.68 -3.06
C LYS A 15 -43.40 0.51 -2.12
N ASN A 16 -42.17 0.82 -1.75
CA ASN A 16 -41.81 1.95 -0.88
C ASN A 16 -41.73 3.29 -1.62
N LYS A 17 -41.92 3.31 -2.95
CA LYS A 17 -41.78 4.49 -3.83
C LYS A 17 -40.36 5.06 -3.87
N GLU A 18 -39.35 4.25 -3.58
CA GLU A 18 -37.93 4.60 -3.65
C GLU A 18 -37.38 4.33 -5.06
N ILE A 19 -38.02 4.94 -6.05
CA ILE A 19 -37.73 4.67 -7.46
C ILE A 19 -36.62 5.62 -7.94
N ASP A 20 -35.54 5.06 -8.48
CA ASP A 20 -34.51 5.81 -9.21
C ASP A 20 -35.10 6.43 -10.50
N ASP A 21 -35.30 7.75 -10.48
CA ASP A 21 -35.91 8.52 -11.56
C ASP A 21 -35.09 8.47 -12.87
N ALA A 22 -33.76 8.36 -12.79
CA ALA A 22 -32.91 8.27 -13.97
C ALA A 22 -33.09 6.92 -14.69
N LEU A 23 -33.12 5.83 -13.91
CA LEU A 23 -33.44 4.50 -14.44
C LEU A 23 -34.85 4.43 -14.98
N ARG A 24 -35.80 5.09 -14.30
CA ARG A 24 -37.19 5.18 -14.76
C ARG A 24 -37.30 5.93 -16.08
N ALA A 25 -36.63 7.08 -16.23
CA ALA A 25 -36.60 7.83 -17.48
C ALA A 25 -36.01 7.00 -18.63
N LYS A 26 -34.93 6.26 -18.37
CA LYS A 26 -34.35 5.32 -19.35
C LYS A 26 -35.34 4.21 -19.74
N ALA A 27 -36.04 3.63 -18.77
CA ALA A 27 -37.06 2.62 -19.04
C ALA A 27 -38.26 3.18 -19.83
N ILE A 28 -38.67 4.43 -19.56
CA ILE A 28 -39.71 5.13 -20.33
C ILE A 28 -39.28 5.28 -21.78
N ALA A 29 -38.07 5.80 -22.04
CA ALA A 29 -37.54 5.99 -23.38
C ALA A 29 -37.50 4.67 -24.19
N LEU A 30 -37.12 3.57 -23.55
CA LEU A 30 -37.03 2.24 -24.19
C LEU A 30 -38.39 1.52 -24.32
N SER A 31 -39.41 1.98 -23.60
CA SER A 31 -40.73 1.34 -23.59
C SER A 31 -41.66 1.79 -24.70
N GLU A 32 -41.31 2.86 -25.44
CA GLU A 32 -42.14 3.44 -26.51
C GLU A 32 -43.58 3.77 -26.05
N GLY A 33 -43.77 4.02 -24.76
CA GLY A 33 -45.08 4.34 -24.17
C GLY A 33 -45.87 3.14 -23.61
N ASP A 34 -45.38 1.91 -23.76
CA ASP A 34 -46.01 0.74 -23.13
C ASP A 34 -45.66 0.66 -21.63
N LYS A 35 -46.68 0.85 -20.78
CA LYS A 35 -46.54 0.84 -19.32
C LYS A 35 -46.08 -0.51 -18.75
N LYS A 36 -46.49 -1.63 -19.36
CA LYS A 36 -46.09 -2.97 -18.90
C LYS A 36 -44.62 -3.23 -19.28
N LYS A 37 -44.24 -2.86 -20.51
CA LYS A 37 -42.86 -2.95 -20.98
C LYS A 37 -41.92 -2.05 -20.17
N MET A 38 -42.34 -0.81 -19.87
CA MET A 38 -41.60 0.12 -19.01
C MET A 38 -41.28 -0.47 -17.65
N ARG A 39 -42.28 -1.06 -16.97
CA ARG A 39 -42.08 -1.64 -15.64
C ARG A 39 -41.07 -2.78 -15.67
N ASN A 40 -41.16 -3.67 -16.66
CA ASN A 40 -40.25 -4.79 -16.79
C ASN A 40 -38.81 -4.32 -17.09
N LEU A 41 -38.68 -3.33 -17.97
CA LEU A 41 -37.39 -2.72 -18.30
C LEU A 41 -36.75 -2.04 -17.09
N TYR A 42 -37.54 -1.31 -16.29
CA TYR A 42 -37.05 -0.70 -15.06
C TYR A 42 -36.50 -1.76 -14.08
N ILE A 43 -37.27 -2.82 -13.84
CA ILE A 43 -36.86 -3.90 -12.93
C ILE A 43 -35.56 -4.53 -13.41
N ALA A 44 -35.46 -4.85 -14.70
CA ALA A 44 -34.26 -5.45 -15.28
C ALA A 44 -33.03 -4.54 -15.11
N LEU A 45 -33.16 -3.26 -15.47
CA LEU A 45 -32.07 -2.29 -15.36
C LEU A 45 -31.64 -2.07 -13.91
N ARG A 46 -32.58 -2.05 -12.96
CA ARG A 46 -32.26 -1.88 -11.54
C ARG A 46 -31.57 -3.11 -10.96
N VAL A 47 -32.02 -4.31 -11.31
CA VAL A 47 -31.36 -5.57 -10.91
C VAL A 47 -29.93 -5.63 -11.45
N GLU A 48 -29.72 -5.25 -12.71
CA GLU A 48 -28.38 -5.18 -13.30
C GLU A 48 -27.47 -4.21 -12.53
N LYS A 49 -27.97 -3.01 -12.20
CA LYS A 49 -27.24 -2.04 -11.38
C LYS A 49 -26.88 -2.61 -10.00
N LEU A 50 -27.82 -3.27 -9.31
CA LEU A 50 -27.57 -3.89 -8.01
C LEU A 50 -26.52 -5.01 -8.09
N LYS A 51 -26.51 -5.81 -9.18
CA LYS A 51 -25.48 -6.82 -9.42
C LYS A 51 -24.11 -6.19 -9.63
N GLU A 52 -24.03 -5.09 -10.38
CA GLU A 52 -22.79 -4.37 -10.57
C GLU A 52 -22.27 -3.76 -9.27
N GLU A 53 -23.14 -3.16 -8.47
CA GLU A 53 -22.82 -2.62 -7.15
C GLU A 53 -22.27 -3.72 -6.22
N ALA A 54 -22.96 -4.86 -6.14
CA ALA A 54 -22.49 -6.00 -5.35
C ALA A 54 -21.13 -6.54 -5.85
N LYS A 55 -20.94 -6.60 -7.16
CA LYS A 55 -19.66 -7.04 -7.75
C LYS A 55 -18.54 -6.06 -7.43
N ARG A 56 -18.79 -4.75 -7.50
CA ARG A 56 -17.82 -3.70 -7.14
C ARG A 56 -17.44 -3.77 -5.67
N GLU A 57 -18.39 -4.04 -4.78
CA GLU A 57 -18.10 -4.19 -3.36
C GLU A 57 -17.15 -5.37 -3.09
N VAL A 58 -17.37 -6.51 -3.75
CA VAL A 58 -16.46 -7.66 -3.68
C VAL A 58 -15.09 -7.30 -4.27
N LEU A 59 -15.05 -6.62 -5.42
CA LEU A 59 -13.80 -6.19 -6.04
C LEU A 59 -12.99 -5.25 -5.14
N ASN A 60 -13.63 -4.30 -4.47
CA ASN A 60 -12.96 -3.37 -3.58
C ASN A 60 -12.39 -4.10 -2.36
N LYS A 61 -13.14 -5.03 -1.77
CA LYS A 61 -12.65 -5.87 -0.66
C LYS A 61 -11.41 -6.68 -1.07
N VAL A 62 -11.44 -7.26 -2.27
CA VAL A 62 -10.28 -7.99 -2.81
C VAL A 62 -9.11 -7.05 -3.09
N ALA A 63 -9.38 -5.85 -3.62
CA ALA A 63 -8.35 -4.85 -3.90
C ALA A 63 -7.65 -4.41 -2.60
N ASP A 64 -8.40 -4.14 -1.54
CA ASP A 64 -7.85 -3.76 -0.24
C ASP A 64 -6.96 -4.88 0.34
N GLU A 65 -7.40 -6.13 0.24
CA GLU A 65 -6.62 -7.29 0.71
C GLU A 65 -5.32 -7.48 -0.08
N VAL A 66 -5.36 -7.24 -1.40
CA VAL A 66 -4.17 -7.30 -2.28
C VAL A 66 -3.20 -6.16 -1.96
N ILE A 67 -3.71 -4.95 -1.70
CA ILE A 67 -2.88 -3.79 -1.33
C ILE A 67 -2.19 -4.04 0.01
N GLU A 68 -2.91 -4.57 1.00
CA GLU A 68 -2.36 -4.87 2.32
C GLU A 68 -1.23 -5.91 2.25
N LYS A 69 -1.47 -7.04 1.56
CA LYS A 69 -0.46 -8.08 1.36
C LYS A 69 0.73 -7.59 0.54
N GLY A 70 0.48 -6.75 -0.46
CA GLY A 70 1.52 -6.11 -1.27
C GLY A 70 2.42 -5.17 -0.45
N ALA A 71 1.81 -4.32 0.39
CA ALA A 71 2.53 -3.40 1.26
C ALA A 71 3.41 -4.11 2.28
N ALA A 72 2.91 -5.20 2.89
CA ALA A 72 3.70 -6.02 3.80
C ALA A 72 4.94 -6.61 3.11
N THR A 73 4.77 -7.17 1.91
CA THR A 73 5.87 -7.78 1.15
C THR A 73 6.94 -6.77 0.76
N LEU A 74 6.55 -5.56 0.33
CA LEU A 74 7.47 -4.48 0.03
C LEU A 74 8.21 -3.97 1.28
N GLY A 75 7.53 -3.91 2.42
CA GLY A 75 8.12 -3.54 3.71
C GLY A 75 9.24 -4.48 4.14
N TYR A 76 9.03 -5.81 4.03
CA TYR A 76 10.06 -6.80 4.32
C TYR A 76 11.28 -6.67 3.42
N GLY A 77 11.09 -6.41 2.13
CA GLY A 77 12.19 -6.19 1.19
C GLY A 77 13.07 -4.99 1.58
N LEU A 78 12.44 -3.86 1.90
CA LEU A 78 13.15 -2.66 2.37
C LEU A 78 13.91 -2.89 3.68
N ALA A 79 13.32 -3.62 4.63
CA ALA A 79 13.97 -3.93 5.89
C ALA A 79 15.27 -4.74 5.70
N ILE A 80 15.25 -5.74 4.81
CA ILE A 80 16.43 -6.56 4.49
C ILE A 80 17.53 -5.71 3.86
N VAL A 81 17.17 -4.79 2.95
CA VAL A 81 18.14 -3.88 2.32
C VAL A 81 18.80 -2.97 3.37
N TRP A 82 18.03 -2.43 4.31
CA TRP A 82 18.57 -1.61 5.41
C TRP A 82 19.51 -2.41 6.31
N ILE A 83 19.10 -3.60 6.74
CA ILE A 83 19.94 -4.47 7.57
C ILE A 83 21.24 -4.83 6.83
N GLY A 84 21.13 -5.24 5.56
CA GLY A 84 22.28 -5.53 4.72
C GLY A 84 23.22 -4.34 4.58
N GLY A 85 22.68 -3.15 4.35
CA GLY A 85 23.45 -1.89 4.30
C GLY A 85 24.20 -1.60 5.59
N VAL A 86 23.54 -1.76 6.75
CA VAL A 86 24.17 -1.59 8.07
C VAL A 86 25.32 -2.58 8.27
N VAL A 87 25.12 -3.86 7.95
CA VAL A 87 26.18 -4.89 8.08
C VAL A 87 27.39 -4.55 7.20
N VAL A 88 27.16 -4.13 5.95
CA VAL A 88 28.23 -3.72 5.03
C VAL A 88 28.98 -2.50 5.57
N CYS A 89 28.27 -1.48 6.07
CA CYS A 89 28.88 -0.30 6.66
C CYS A 89 29.76 -0.66 7.88
N TYR A 90 29.28 -1.53 8.77
CA TYR A 90 30.06 -1.99 9.92
C TYR A 90 31.30 -2.77 9.50
N GLY A 91 31.18 -3.68 8.53
CA GLY A 91 32.31 -4.43 8.00
C GLY A 91 33.37 -3.51 7.37
N PHE A 92 32.93 -2.51 6.61
CA PHE A 92 33.83 -1.53 6.02
C PHE A 92 34.52 -0.65 7.07
N ALA A 93 33.78 -0.17 8.08
CA ALA A 93 34.35 0.59 9.19
C ALA A 93 35.41 -0.24 9.95
N ALA A 94 35.12 -1.51 10.25
CA ALA A 94 36.07 -2.41 10.90
C ALA A 94 37.33 -2.62 10.04
N TYR A 95 37.16 -2.83 8.73
CA TYR A 95 38.28 -2.95 7.79
C TYR A 95 39.16 -1.70 7.78
N LEU A 96 38.55 -0.50 7.78
CA LEU A 96 39.30 0.75 7.86
C LEU A 96 40.03 0.87 9.20
N ILE A 97 39.39 0.58 10.33
CA ILE A 97 40.02 0.65 11.66
C ILE A 97 41.23 -0.28 11.74
N ILE A 98 41.10 -1.53 11.28
CA ILE A 98 42.19 -2.50 11.29
C ILE A 98 43.32 -2.06 10.35
N GLY A 99 42.99 -1.68 9.12
CA GLY A 99 43.98 -1.27 8.12
C GLY A 99 44.75 0.00 8.52
N TRP A 100 44.05 0.97 9.10
CA TRP A 100 44.69 2.17 9.66
C TRP A 100 45.49 1.84 10.91
N GLY A 101 44.99 0.97 11.79
CA GLY A 101 45.69 0.54 13.00
C GLY A 101 47.05 -0.09 12.69
N ILE A 102 47.10 -1.01 11.71
CA ILE A 102 48.36 -1.64 11.27
C ILE A 102 49.35 -0.59 10.75
N ARG A 103 48.91 0.32 9.86
CA ARG A 103 49.79 1.40 9.37
C ARG A 103 50.27 2.33 10.47
N LEU A 104 49.45 2.56 11.50
CA LEU A 104 49.82 3.42 12.61
C LEU A 104 50.90 2.77 13.48
N ILE A 105 50.82 1.45 13.69
CA ILE A 105 51.82 0.66 14.41
C ILE A 105 53.15 0.65 13.65
N ASP A 106 53.13 0.47 12.33
CA ASP A 106 54.36 0.52 11.52
C ASP A 106 55.02 1.90 11.56
N ARG A 107 54.22 2.97 11.73
CA ARG A 107 54.71 4.34 11.80
C ARG A 107 55.22 4.73 13.19
N PHE A 108 54.70 4.11 14.25
CA PHE A 108 55.06 4.37 15.63
C PHE A 108 55.26 3.04 16.36
N PRO A 109 56.50 2.53 16.40
CA PRO A 109 56.79 1.23 17.01
C PRO A 109 56.56 1.23 18.54
N ASP A 110 56.62 2.41 19.17
CA ASP A 110 56.34 2.56 20.60
C ASP A 110 54.86 2.90 20.86
N PRO A 111 54.14 2.09 21.66
CA PRO A 111 52.69 2.25 21.88
C PRO A 111 52.32 3.55 22.62
N LYS A 112 53.27 4.16 23.34
CA LYS A 112 53.08 5.45 24.01
C LYS A 112 52.97 6.61 23.02
N GLU A 113 53.67 6.55 21.90
CA GLU A 113 53.63 7.60 20.87
C GLU A 113 52.31 7.56 20.08
N VAL A 114 51.80 6.35 19.80
CA VAL A 114 50.47 6.14 19.23
C VAL A 114 49.38 6.79 20.09
N PHE A 115 49.42 6.58 21.40
CA PHE A 115 48.45 7.15 22.33
C PHE A 115 48.51 8.68 22.35
N ASN A 116 49.72 9.26 22.43
CA ASN A 116 49.89 10.71 22.43
C ASN A 116 49.43 11.36 21.12
N PHE A 117 49.66 10.71 19.98
CA PHE A 117 49.19 11.18 18.68
C PHE A 117 47.65 11.16 18.57
N LEU A 118 47.01 10.06 18.98
CA LEU A 118 45.55 9.95 18.98
C LEU A 118 44.90 10.94 19.97
N PHE A 119 45.50 11.14 21.15
CA PHE A 119 45.03 12.09 22.15
C PHE A 119 45.14 13.55 21.65
N ALA A 120 46.27 13.91 21.02
CA ALA A 120 46.46 15.23 20.42
C ALA A 120 45.49 15.49 19.25
N ALA A 121 45.28 14.49 18.38
CA ALA A 121 44.32 14.58 17.28
C ALA A 121 42.88 14.73 17.80
N GLY A 122 42.52 14.03 18.88
CA GLY A 122 41.22 14.15 19.54
C GLY A 122 40.96 15.54 20.11
N ILE A 123 41.95 16.14 20.79
CA ILE A 123 41.85 17.51 21.32
C ILE A 123 41.73 18.54 20.18
N ALA A 124 42.51 18.37 19.10
CA ALA A 124 42.45 19.26 17.94
C ALA A 124 41.07 19.22 17.25
N TYR A 125 40.47 18.03 17.12
CA TYR A 125 39.13 17.86 16.55
C TYR A 125 38.05 18.55 17.40
N LEU A 126 38.13 18.44 18.73
CA LEU A 126 37.27 19.15 19.68
C LEU A 126 37.42 20.68 19.66
N SER A 127 38.53 21.20 19.14
CA SER A 127 38.80 22.64 19.07
C SER A 127 38.32 23.29 17.76
N ILE A 128 37.96 22.48 16.76
CA ILE A 128 37.47 22.91 15.44
C ILE A 128 35.94 22.82 15.36
N MET A 129 35.31 22.07 16.26
CA MET A 129 33.86 21.91 16.38
C MET A 129 33.26 22.98 17.29
#